data_AF-A0A8S1ELR2-F1
#
_entry.id   AF-A0A8S1ELR2-F1
#
_cell.length_a   1.000
_cell.length_b   1.000
_cell.length_c   1.000
_cell.angle_alpha   90.00
_cell.angle_beta   90.00
_cell.angle_gamma   90.00
#
_symmetry.space_group_name_H-M   'P 1'
#
loop_
_entity.id
_entity.type
_entity.pdbx_description
1 polymer ?
#
loop_
_entity_poly.entity_id
_entity_poly.type
_entity_poly.pdbx_seq_one_letter_code
_entity_poly.pdbx_strand_id
1 'polypeptide(L)'
;MMRLEALKTFTQTEQNIMKDLAISIFNTYPPTDIPQATVKCPSCETTIRDLDHVCPKCKTRFPICIASGKVLQTLRFWICATCKHRACPSKVANSTYCPLCHSTALFAA
;
A
#
# COMPACT_ATOMS: atom_id res chain seq x y z
N MET A 1 -5.81 0.01 -14.69
CA MET A 1 -7.26 -0.29 -14.68
C MET A 1 -7.77 -0.18 -13.26
N MET A 2 -8.78 0.67 -13.04
CA MET A 2 -9.36 0.92 -11.72
C MET A 2 -10.32 -0.20 -11.33
N ARG A 3 -10.27 -0.60 -10.06
CA ARG A 3 -11.07 -1.71 -9.49
C ARG A 3 -12.58 -1.44 -9.48
N LEU A 4 -13.02 -0.20 -9.65
CA LEU A 4 -14.44 0.16 -9.64
C LEU A 4 -15.24 -0.43 -10.80
N GLU A 5 -14.63 -0.60 -11.97
CA GLU A 5 -15.28 -1.21 -13.15
C GLU A 5 -15.56 -2.71 -12.95
N ALA A 6 -14.92 -3.36 -11.97
CA ALA A 6 -15.07 -4.78 -11.67
C ALA A 6 -16.09 -5.08 -10.56
N LEU A 7 -16.72 -4.06 -9.98
CA LEU A 7 -17.72 -4.22 -8.93
C LEU A 7 -19.08 -4.60 -9.54
N LYS A 8 -19.43 -5.89 -9.45
CA LYS A 8 -20.70 -6.47 -9.97
C LYS A 8 -21.97 -5.93 -9.30
N THR A 9 -21.83 -5.10 -8.27
CA THR A 9 -22.94 -4.50 -7.51
C THR A 9 -23.55 -3.28 -8.19
N PHE A 10 -22.87 -2.68 -9.17
CA PHE A 10 -23.36 -1.48 -9.86
C PHE A 10 -24.13 -1.84 -11.13
N THR A 11 -25.23 -1.11 -11.36
CA THR A 11 -25.97 -1.11 -12.63
C THR A 11 -25.09 -0.58 -13.77
N GLN A 12 -25.48 -0.86 -15.01
CA GLN A 12 -24.75 -0.37 -16.19
C GLN A 12 -24.63 1.16 -16.20
N THR A 13 -25.68 1.86 -15.76
CA THR A 13 -25.70 3.33 -15.68
C THR A 13 -24.67 3.85 -14.67
N GLU A 14 -24.60 3.25 -13.48
CA GLU A 14 -23.64 3.63 -12.44
C GLU A 14 -22.19 3.37 -12.87
N GLN A 15 -21.94 2.26 -13.58
CA GLN A 15 -20.63 1.96 -14.14
C GLN A 15 -20.20 3.02 -15.17
N ASN A 16 -21.12 3.45 -16.04
CA ASN A 16 -20.84 4.49 -17.03
C ASN A 16 -20.54 5.84 -16.35
N ILE A 17 -21.35 6.24 -15.36
CA ILE A 17 -21.11 7.47 -14.58
C ILE A 17 -19.73 7.43 -13.91
N MET A 18 -19.36 6.30 -13.31
CA MET A 18 -18.07 6.16 -12.64
C MET A 18 -16.90 6.24 -13.63
N LYS A 19 -17.06 5.65 -14.81
CA LYS A 19 -16.07 5.70 -15.88
C LYS A 19 -15.87 7.13 -16.40
N ASP A 20 -16.96 7.84 -16.68
CA ASP A 20 -16.91 9.22 -17.15
C ASP A 20 -16.28 10.14 -16.11
N LEU A 21 -16.61 9.93 -14.82
CA LEU A 21 -16.00 10.65 -13.72
C LEU A 21 -14.50 10.38 -13.63
N ALA A 22 -14.06 9.12 -13.71
CA ALA A 22 -12.65 8.78 -13.66
C ALA A 22 -11.86 9.46 -14.79
N ILE A 23 -12.39 9.44 -16.02
CA ILE A 23 -11.78 10.12 -17.17
C ILE A 23 -11.68 11.62 -16.92
N SER A 24 -12.76 12.25 -16.46
CA SER A 24 -12.78 13.69 -16.16
C SER A 24 -11.73 14.08 -15.12
N ILE A 25 -11.62 13.30 -14.03
CA ILE A 25 -10.63 13.54 -12.97
C ILE A 25 -9.20 13.44 -13.54
N PHE A 26 -8.87 12.37 -14.25
CA PHE A 26 -7.50 12.16 -14.72
C PHE A 26 -7.09 13.02 -15.91
N ASN A 27 -8.06 13.50 -16.71
CA ASN A 27 -7.79 14.52 -17.72
C ASN A 27 -7.54 15.90 -17.09
N THR A 28 -8.27 16.23 -16.04
CA THR A 28 -8.13 17.53 -15.35
C THR A 28 -6.88 17.57 -14.47
N TYR A 29 -6.58 16.45 -13.79
CA TYR A 29 -5.46 16.29 -12.87
C TYR A 29 -4.62 15.08 -13.28
N PRO A 30 -3.82 15.21 -14.36
CA PRO A 30 -2.98 14.12 -14.81
C PRO A 30 -2.01 13.71 -13.69
N PRO A 31 -1.84 12.40 -13.42
CA PRO A 31 -0.91 11.94 -12.41
C PRO A 31 0.52 12.28 -12.83
N THR A 32 1.21 13.04 -11.99
CA THR A 32 2.63 13.36 -12.17
C THR A 32 3.48 12.35 -11.40
N ASP A 33 4.46 11.75 -12.05
CA ASP A 33 5.43 10.91 -11.37
C ASP A 33 6.27 11.75 -10.41
N ILE A 34 6.25 11.36 -9.14
CA ILE A 34 7.09 11.93 -8.09
C ILE A 34 8.51 11.40 -8.32
N PRO A 35 9.57 12.22 -8.17
CA PRO A 35 10.94 11.74 -8.28
C PRO A 35 11.17 10.50 -7.40
N GLN A 36 11.60 9.40 -8.01
CA GLN A 36 11.81 8.13 -7.31
C GLN A 36 13.01 8.25 -6.38
N ALA A 37 12.76 8.15 -5.07
CA ALA A 37 13.84 8.10 -4.10
C ALA A 37 14.59 6.77 -4.21
N THR A 38 15.89 6.79 -3.96
CA THR A 38 16.72 5.58 -3.95
C THR A 38 17.27 5.32 -2.57
N VAL A 39 17.43 4.04 -2.25
CA VAL A 39 17.94 3.56 -0.95
C VAL A 39 18.92 2.42 -1.17
N LYS A 40 19.72 2.10 -0.14
CA LYS A 40 20.63 0.94 -0.16
C LYS A 40 19.88 -0.30 0.29
N CYS A 41 20.03 -1.40 -0.45
CA CYS A 41 19.53 -2.70 -0.02
C CYS A 41 20.21 -3.11 1.30
N PRO A 42 19.46 -3.44 2.37
CA PRO A 42 20.05 -3.81 3.67
C PRO A 42 20.80 -5.15 3.66
N SER A 43 20.67 -5.95 2.59
CA SER A 43 21.32 -7.27 2.48
C SER A 43 22.56 -7.27 1.58
N CYS A 44 22.61 -6.44 0.54
CA CYS A 44 23.70 -6.46 -0.44
C CYS A 44 24.18 -5.07 -0.90
N GLU A 45 23.70 -4.02 -0.24
CA GLU A 45 24.10 -2.62 -0.42
C GLU A 45 23.91 -2.04 -1.83
N THR A 46 23.28 -2.78 -2.73
CA THR A 46 22.94 -2.30 -4.05
C THR A 46 21.91 -1.19 -3.94
N THR A 47 22.11 -0.11 -4.69
CA THR A 47 21.12 0.96 -4.78
C THR A 47 19.86 0.44 -5.46
N ILE A 48 18.73 0.58 -4.79
CA ILE A 48 17.39 0.16 -5.25
C ILE A 48 16.43 1.34 -5.14
N ARG A 49 15.27 1.24 -5.78
CA ARG A 49 14.20 2.24 -5.59
C ARG A 49 13.57 2.01 -4.22
N ASP A 50 13.14 3.09 -3.57
CA ASP A 50 12.49 3.03 -2.24
C ASP A 50 11.16 2.24 -2.24
N LEU A 51 10.53 2.13 -3.40
CA LEU A 51 9.31 1.35 -3.64
C LEU A 51 9.56 -0.09 -4.09
N ASP A 52 10.80 -0.52 -4.33
CA ASP A 52 11.08 -1.91 -4.71
C ASP A 52 10.77 -2.86 -3.56
N HIS A 53 9.92 -3.87 -3.79
CA HIS A 53 9.57 -4.89 -2.79
C HIS A 53 10.51 -6.10 -2.81
N VAL A 54 11.35 -6.20 -3.83
CA VAL A 54 12.35 -7.27 -4.00
C VAL A 54 13.63 -6.66 -4.57
N CYS A 55 14.77 -6.95 -3.95
CA CYS A 55 16.06 -6.52 -4.50
C CYS A 55 16.32 -7.19 -5.86
N PRO A 56 16.62 -6.43 -6.94
CA PRO A 56 16.89 -7.01 -8.25
C PRO A 56 18.15 -7.89 -8.27
N LYS A 57 19.13 -7.59 -7.41
CA LYS A 57 20.41 -8.31 -7.31
C LYS A 57 20.31 -9.55 -6.42
N CYS A 58 20.13 -9.37 -5.11
CA CYS A 58 20.18 -10.49 -4.14
C CYS A 58 18.82 -11.16 -3.87
N LYS A 59 17.74 -10.71 -4.52
CA LYS A 59 16.37 -11.25 -4.37
C LYS A 59 15.78 -11.18 -2.95
N THR A 60 16.41 -10.44 -2.03
CA THR A 60 15.84 -10.15 -0.71
C THR A 60 14.48 -9.49 -0.87
N ARG A 61 13.46 -10.03 -0.19
CA ARG A 61 12.10 -9.48 -0.16
C ARG A 61 11.98 -8.51 1.01
N PHE A 62 11.37 -7.36 0.78
CA PHE A 62 11.15 -6.36 1.82
C PHE A 62 9.67 -6.33 2.22
N PRO A 63 9.35 -6.51 3.51
CA PRO A 63 7.96 -6.49 3.94
C PRO A 63 7.36 -5.09 3.78
N ILE A 64 6.10 -5.02 3.36
CA ILE A 64 5.38 -3.76 3.15
C ILE A 64 4.59 -3.42 4.42
N CYS A 65 4.60 -2.14 4.79
CA CYS A 65 3.71 -1.60 5.81
C CYS A 65 2.31 -1.44 5.24
N ILE A 66 1.33 -2.20 5.72
CA ILE A 66 -0.07 -2.10 5.25
C ILE A 66 -0.72 -0.74 5.53
N ALA A 67 -0.19 0.03 6.48
CA ALA A 67 -0.72 1.35 6.83
C ALA A 67 -0.18 2.49 5.94
N SER A 68 1.01 2.34 5.36
CA SER A 68 1.65 3.39 4.55
C SER A 68 1.95 3.00 3.11
N GLY A 69 1.85 1.71 2.77
CA GLY A 69 2.26 1.18 1.46
C GLY A 69 3.79 1.17 1.23
N LYS A 70 4.59 1.69 2.17
CA LYS A 70 6.05 1.76 2.04
C LYS A 70 6.71 0.48 2.57
N VAL A 71 7.89 0.18 2.05
CA VAL A 71 8.76 -0.88 2.56
C VAL A 71 9.14 -0.61 4.02
N LEU A 72 9.08 -1.63 4.86
CA LEU A 72 9.56 -1.59 6.25
C LEU A 72 11.08 -1.73 6.24
N GLN A 73 11.76 -0.63 6.54
CA GLN A 73 13.22 -0.57 6.63
C GLN A 73 13.77 -1.02 7.98
N THR A 74 12.90 -1.19 8.99
CA THR A 74 13.28 -1.53 10.36
C THR A 74 12.80 -2.94 10.73
N LEU A 75 13.53 -3.59 11.65
CA LEU A 75 13.11 -4.86 12.25
C LEU A 75 11.96 -4.71 13.26
N ARG A 76 11.61 -3.47 13.63
CA ARG A 76 10.51 -3.19 14.57
C ARG A 76 9.22 -2.91 13.80
N PHE A 77 8.36 -3.91 13.70
CA PHE A 77 7.06 -3.83 13.05
C PHE A 77 5.95 -4.33 13.98
N TRP A 78 4.75 -3.78 13.81
CA TRP A 78 3.52 -4.35 14.38
C TRP A 78 2.99 -5.42 13.43
N ILE A 79 2.41 -6.51 13.98
CA ILE A 79 1.75 -7.56 13.19
C ILE A 79 0.31 -7.70 13.65
N CYS A 80 -0.63 -7.63 12.71
CA CYS A 80 -2.02 -7.97 13.00
C CYS A 80 -2.14 -9.46 13.31
N ALA A 81 -2.65 -9.87 14.48
CA ALA A 81 -2.77 -11.31 14.73
C ALA A 81 -3.95 -11.98 14.00
N THR A 82 -4.87 -11.22 13.39
CA THR A 82 -5.88 -11.77 12.47
C THR A 82 -5.29 -12.05 11.08
N CYS A 83 -4.87 -11.02 10.34
CA CYS A 83 -4.43 -11.19 8.96
C CYS A 83 -2.92 -11.44 8.80
N LYS A 84 -2.13 -11.40 9.88
CA LYS A 84 -0.67 -11.59 9.91
C LYS A 84 0.15 -10.60 9.07
N HIS A 85 -0.46 -9.50 8.64
CA HIS A 85 0.23 -8.45 7.89
C HIS A 85 0.92 -7.43 8.81
N ARG A 86 1.99 -6.83 8.29
CA ARG A 86 2.90 -5.95 9.04
C ARG A 86 2.58 -4.49 8.82
N ALA A 87 2.71 -3.69 9.86
CA ALA A 87 2.61 -2.23 9.78
C ALA A 87 3.74 -1.55 10.57
N CYS A 88 4.04 -0.31 10.20
CA CYS A 88 4.93 0.55 10.95
C CYS A 88 4.23 0.95 12.27
N PRO A 89 4.83 0.73 13.45
CA PRO A 89 4.18 0.98 14.73
C PRO A 89 3.66 2.42 14.87
N SER A 90 4.43 3.42 14.43
CA SER A 90 4.02 4.83 14.49
C SER A 90 2.81 5.16 13.60
N LYS A 91 2.54 4.36 12.57
CA LYS A 91 1.38 4.53 11.68
C LYS A 91 0.12 3.86 12.21
N VAL A 92 0.25 2.91 13.13
CA VAL A 92 -0.88 2.21 13.74
C VAL A 92 -1.10 2.55 15.21
N ALA A 93 -0.25 3.41 15.79
CA ALA A 93 -0.29 3.79 17.20
C ALA A 93 -1.64 4.37 17.64
N ASN A 94 -2.30 5.16 16.78
CA ASN A 94 -3.59 5.79 17.06
C ASN A 94 -4.76 5.10 16.35
N SER A 95 -4.54 3.90 15.79
CA SER A 95 -5.59 3.17 15.08
C SER A 95 -6.29 2.21 16.03
N THR A 96 -7.61 2.06 15.88
CA THR A 96 -8.42 1.11 16.67
C THR A 96 -8.74 -0.17 15.90
N TYR A 97 -8.29 -0.28 14.65
CA TYR A 97 -8.57 -1.40 13.76
C TYR A 97 -7.43 -1.66 12.78
N CYS A 98 -7.35 -2.87 12.25
CA CYS A 98 -6.34 -3.20 11.26
C CYS A 98 -6.64 -2.47 9.94
N PRO A 99 -5.73 -1.68 9.35
CA PRO A 99 -6.00 -0.94 8.12
C PRO A 99 -6.20 -1.85 6.89
N LEU A 100 -5.90 -3.15 7.00
CA LEU A 100 -6.12 -4.10 5.92
C LEU A 100 -7.38 -4.94 6.11
N CYS A 101 -7.57 -5.54 7.30
CA CYS A 101 -8.68 -6.47 7.55
C CYS A 101 -9.78 -5.93 8.46
N HIS A 102 -9.63 -4.70 8.96
CA HIS A 102 -10.55 -4.00 9.87
C HIS A 102 -10.84 -4.71 11.20
N SER A 103 -10.16 -5.82 11.50
CA SER A 103 -10.25 -6.49 12.80
C SER A 103 -9.79 -5.57 13.93
N THR A 104 -10.58 -5.50 15.00
CA THR A 104 -10.31 -4.79 16.26
C THR A 104 -9.66 -5.70 17.30
N ALA A 105 -9.61 -7.02 17.03
CA ALA A 105 -9.32 -8.06 18.02
C ALA A 105 -7.92 -7.98 18.68
N LEU A 106 -7.02 -7.10 18.23
CA LEU A 106 -5.69 -6.84 18.83
C LEU A 106 -5.30 -5.35 18.89
N PHE A 107 -6.26 -4.44 18.70
CA PHE A 107 -6.06 -3.01 18.96
C PHE A 107 -6.59 -2.59 20.34
N ALA A 108 -7.31 -3.49 21.02
CA ALA A 108 -7.65 -3.35 22.42
C ALA A 108 -6.41 -3.68 23.27
N ALA A 109 -5.73 -2.64 23.75
CA ALA A 109 -4.88 -2.67 24.92
C ALA A 109 -5.58 -1.88 26.02
#